data_AF-A0A6N4A8S7-F1
#
_entry.id   AF-A0A6N4A8S7-F1
#
_cell.length_a   1.000
_cell.length_b   1.000
_cell.length_c   1.000
_cell.angle_alpha   90.00
_cell.angle_beta   90.00
_cell.angle_gamma   90.00
#
_symmetry.space_group_name_H-M   'P 1'
#
loop_
_entity.id
_entity.type
_entity.pdbx_description
1 polymer ?
#
loop_
_entity_poly.entity_id
_entity_poly.type
_entity_poly.pdbx_seq_one_letter_code
_entity_poly.pdbx_strand_id
1 'polypeptide(L)'
;MVDKNKKIIINPQQFALNVIGGNQKLPDEENKKYIKRQLTLYLEALFLVQDFNDLEKNQFALSKATQRDEILEKVIEHRYH
;
A
#
# COMPACT_ATOMS: atom_id res chain seq x y z
N MET A 1 12.41 -15.02 8.15
CA MET A 1 10.94 -15.14 8.26
C MET A 1 10.38 -13.73 8.29
N VAL A 2 9.56 -13.34 7.30
CA VAL A 2 8.93 -12.00 7.30
C VAL A 2 7.78 -12.05 8.31
N ASP A 3 7.82 -11.19 9.32
CA ASP A 3 6.75 -11.02 10.29
C ASP A 3 5.46 -10.64 9.56
N LYS A 4 4.50 -11.57 9.49
CA LYS A 4 3.19 -11.36 8.85
C LYS A 4 2.35 -10.24 9.50
N ASN A 5 2.77 -9.71 10.64
CA ASN A 5 2.08 -8.67 11.40
C ASN A 5 2.69 -7.26 11.27
N LYS A 6 3.77 -7.10 10.49
CA LYS A 6 4.40 -5.78 10.33
C LYS A 6 3.70 -5.00 9.22
N LYS A 7 2.89 -4.00 9.61
CA LYS A 7 2.24 -3.08 8.68
C LYS A 7 3.26 -2.45 7.74
N ILE A 8 3.08 -2.64 6.44
CA ILE A 8 3.89 -1.95 5.43
C ILE A 8 3.11 -0.71 5.00
N ILE A 9 3.48 0.45 5.55
CA ILE A 9 2.97 1.74 5.06
C ILE A 9 4.05 2.38 4.21
N ILE A 10 3.72 2.67 2.96
CA ILE A 10 4.66 3.26 2.00
C ILE A 10 4.40 4.76 1.91
N ASN A 11 5.43 5.59 1.98
CA ASN A 11 5.28 7.03 1.73
C ASN A 11 4.92 7.27 0.25
N PRO A 12 3.73 7.83 -0.07
CA PRO A 12 3.28 7.91 -1.45
C PRO A 12 4.13 8.80 -2.35
N GLN A 13 4.59 9.93 -1.81
CA GLN A 13 5.37 10.91 -2.56
C GLN A 13 6.76 10.35 -2.87
N GLN A 14 7.43 9.75 -1.88
CA GLN A 14 8.73 9.13 -2.09
C GLN A 14 8.65 7.96 -3.08
N PHE A 15 7.59 7.15 -2.99
CA PHE A 15 7.34 6.08 -3.95
C PHE A 15 7.18 6.63 -5.38
N ALA A 16 6.30 7.60 -5.57
CA ALA A 16 6.06 8.20 -6.88
C ALA A 16 7.33 8.86 -7.47
N LEU A 17 8.11 9.57 -6.63
CA LEU A 17 9.39 10.15 -7.03
C LEU A 17 10.41 9.08 -7.46
N ASN A 18 10.48 7.96 -6.74
CA ASN A 18 11.37 6.86 -7.10
C ASN A 18 10.95 6.20 -8.42
N VAL A 19 9.64 6.07 -8.67
CA VAL A 19 9.11 5.52 -9.93
C VAL A 19 9.48 6.39 -11.12
N ILE A 20 9.30 7.72 -11.03
CA ILE A 20 9.64 8.63 -12.12
C ILE A 20 11.14 8.85 -12.28
N GLY A 21 11.93 8.70 -11.20
CA GLY A 21 13.38 8.90 -11.21
C GLY A 21 14.14 7.98 -12.17
N GLY A 22 13.60 6.79 -12.47
CA GLY A 22 14.14 5.88 -13.47
C GLY A 22 13.69 6.15 -14.91
N ASN A 23 12.77 7.10 -15.10
CA ASN A 23 12.07 7.26 -16.37
C ASN A 23 12.71 8.36 -17.24
N GLN A 24 13.68 7.96 -18.06
CA GLN A 24 14.40 8.89 -18.91
C GLN A 24 13.56 9.41 -20.09
N LYS A 25 13.96 10.59 -20.56
CA LYS A 25 13.45 11.18 -21.80
C LYS A 25 13.93 10.35 -22.99
N LEU A 26 13.03 10.05 -23.92
CA LEU A 26 13.39 9.29 -25.13
C LEU A 26 14.18 10.17 -26.11
N PRO A 27 15.02 9.57 -26.99
CA PRO A 27 15.60 10.28 -28.13
C PRO A 27 14.49 10.95 -28.94
N ASP A 28 14.72 12.19 -29.35
CA ASP A 28 13.80 13.00 -30.16
C ASP A 28 12.43 13.30 -29.52
N GLU A 29 12.25 13.01 -28.22
CA GLU A 29 11.03 13.37 -27.50
C GLU A 29 10.98 14.89 -27.27
N GLU A 30 9.83 15.52 -27.50
CA GLU A 30 9.64 16.92 -27.11
C GLU A 30 9.58 17.06 -25.58
N ASN A 31 10.17 18.12 -25.02
CA ASN A 31 10.15 18.37 -23.57
C ASN A 31 8.73 18.38 -23.00
N LYS A 32 7.77 18.97 -23.73
CA LYS A 32 6.36 19.03 -23.30
C LYS A 32 5.73 17.64 -23.22
N LYS A 33 6.05 16.75 -24.16
CA LYS A 33 5.57 15.36 -24.17
C LYS A 33 6.19 14.57 -23.03
N TYR A 34 7.50 14.72 -22.84
CA TYR A 34 8.23 14.11 -21.73
C TYR A 34 7.65 14.51 -20.37
N ILE A 35 7.50 15.82 -20.11
CA ILE A 35 6.98 16.33 -18.82
C ILE A 35 5.56 15.83 -18.55
N LYS A 36 4.69 15.81 -19.57
CA LYS A 36 3.33 15.25 -19.42
C LYS A 36 3.36 13.79 -19.01
N ARG A 37 4.22 12.99 -19.66
CA ARG A 37 4.40 11.56 -19.35
C ARG A 37 4.91 11.35 -17.93
N GLN A 38 5.87 12.15 -17.48
CA GLN A 38 6.36 12.13 -16.09
C GLN A 38 5.26 12.49 -15.09
N LEU A 39 4.47 13.53 -15.38
CA LEU A 39 3.35 13.95 -14.52
C LEU A 39 2.28 12.86 -14.41
N THR A 40 1.90 12.25 -15.54
CA THR A 40 0.95 11.14 -15.55
C THR A 40 1.45 9.98 -14.70
N LEU A 41 2.69 9.55 -14.92
CA LEU A 41 3.28 8.43 -14.17
C LEU A 41 3.40 8.73 -12.66
N TYR A 42 3.74 9.97 -12.30
CA TYR A 42 3.79 10.40 -10.91
C TYR A 42 2.43 10.27 -10.23
N LEU A 43 1.36 10.78 -10.88
CA LEU A 43 0.01 10.75 -10.32
C LEU A 43 -0.50 9.32 -10.22
N GLU A 44 -0.29 8.49 -11.23
CA GLU A 44 -0.65 7.07 -11.22
C GLU A 44 0.04 6.31 -10.09
N ALA A 45 1.36 6.50 -9.94
CA ALA A 45 2.13 5.88 -8.86
C ALA A 45 1.64 6.33 -7.47
N LEU A 46 1.28 7.61 -7.34
CA LEU A 46 0.76 8.18 -6.09
C LEU A 46 -0.60 7.58 -5.71
N PHE A 47 -1.54 7.46 -6.65
CA PHE A 47 -2.83 6.84 -6.39
C PHE A 47 -2.70 5.35 -6.09
N LEU A 48 -1.88 4.62 -6.86
CA LEU A 48 -1.67 3.19 -6.68
C LEU A 48 -1.17 2.83 -5.28
N VAL A 49 -0.23 3.61 -4.74
CA VAL A 49 0.33 3.34 -3.41
C VAL A 49 -0.57 3.83 -2.28
N GLN A 50 -1.41 4.84 -2.53
CA GLN A 50 -2.48 5.23 -1.60
C GLN A 50 -3.50 4.10 -1.47
N ASP A 51 -3.97 3.57 -2.61
CA ASP A 51 -4.90 2.43 -2.63
C ASP A 51 -4.29 1.21 -1.92
N PHE A 52 -3.02 0.92 -2.16
CA PHE A 52 -2.29 -0.13 -1.45
C PHE A 52 -2.29 0.09 0.07
N ASN A 53 -1.93 1.29 0.53
CA ASN A 53 -1.88 1.61 1.96
C ASN A 53 -3.25 1.48 2.63
N ASP A 54 -4.33 1.87 1.92
CA ASP A 54 -5.70 1.76 2.42
C ASP A 54 -6.14 0.29 2.52
N LEU A 55 -5.82 -0.53 1.52
CA LEU A 55 -6.07 -1.98 1.56
C LEU A 55 -5.31 -2.68 2.69
N GLU A 56 -4.02 -2.35 2.87
CA GLU A 56 -3.18 -2.90 3.95
C GLU A 56 -3.74 -2.54 5.33
N LYS A 57 -4.21 -1.30 5.50
CA LYS A 57 -4.86 -0.84 6.73
C LYS A 57 -6.15 -1.63 7.02
N ASN A 58 -6.96 -1.89 5.99
CA ASN A 58 -8.24 -2.59 6.11
C ASN A 58 -8.07 -4.09 6.38
N GLN A 59 -7.12 -4.77 5.71
CA GLN A 59 -6.83 -6.19 5.99
C GLN A 59 -6.42 -6.41 7.44
N PHE A 60 -5.62 -5.50 8.00
CA PHE A 60 -5.21 -5.60 9.39
C PHE A 60 -6.35 -5.35 10.38
N ALA A 61 -7.33 -4.50 10.02
CA ALA A 61 -8.52 -4.28 10.85
C ALA A 61 -9.39 -5.54 10.92
N LEU A 62 -9.58 -6.22 9.79
CA LEU A 62 -10.31 -7.49 9.71
C LEU A 62 -9.59 -8.59 10.50
N SER A 63 -8.27 -8.74 10.31
CA SER A 63 -7.48 -9.74 11.04
C SER A 63 -7.56 -9.56 12.57
N LYS A 64 -7.59 -8.31 13.06
CA LYS A 64 -7.77 -8.03 14.49
C LYS A 64 -9.17 -8.34 15.00
N ALA A 65 -10.21 -8.13 14.18
CA ALA A 65 -11.57 -8.49 14.54
C ALA A 65 -11.71 -10.01 14.68
N THR A 66 -11.25 -10.77 13.68
CA THR A 66 -11.24 -12.23 13.72
C THR A 66 -10.46 -12.78 14.92
N GLN A 67 -9.28 -12.21 15.21
CA GLN A 67 -8.50 -12.63 16.38
C GLN A 67 -9.22 -12.34 17.72
N ARG A 68 -9.98 -11.24 17.82
CA ARG A 68 -10.80 -10.96 19.00
C ARG A 68 -11.94 -11.96 19.14
N ASP A 69 -12.61 -12.28 18.04
CA ASP A 69 -13.73 -13.22 18.04
C ASP A 69 -13.25 -14.63 18.45
N GLU A 70 -12.11 -15.10 17.95
CA GLU A 70 -11.49 -16.36 18.36
C GLU A 70 -11.12 -16.40 19.86
N ILE A 71 -10.64 -15.28 20.42
CA ILE A 71 -10.34 -15.18 21.85
C ILE A 71 -11.63 -15.23 22.67
N LEU A 72 -12.67 -14.52 22.24
CA LEU A 72 -13.97 -14.52 22.91
C LEU A 72 -14.62 -15.89 22.89
N GLU A 73 -14.57 -16.60 21.76
CA GLU A 73 -15.05 -17.97 21.62
C GLU A 73 -14.35 -18.92 22.60
N LYS A 74 -13.01 -18.89 22.66
CA LYS A 74 -12.25 -19.69 23.64
C LYS A 74 -12.58 -19.36 25.09
N VAL A 75 -12.82 -18.08 25.42
CA VAL A 75 -13.20 -17.65 26.77
C VAL A 75 -14.61 -18.13 27.14
N ILE A 76 -15.51 -18.23 26.16
CA ILE A 76 -16.86 -18.77 26.33
C ILE A 76 -16.78 -20.28 26.54
N GLU A 77 -16.07 -21.02 25.68
CA GLU A 77 -15.87 -22.47 25.82
C GLU A 77 -15.31 -22.87 27.18
N HIS A 78 -14.30 -22.15 27.69
CA HIS A 78 -13.73 -22.39 29.02
C HIS A 78 -14.67 -22.09 30.19
N ARG A 79 -15.79 -21.40 29.96
CA ARG A 79 -16.76 -21.02 30.99
C ARG A 79 -17.95 -21.98 31.10
N TYR A 80 -18.18 -22.78 30.05
CA TYR A 80 -19.30 -23.73 29.96
C TYR A 80 -18.84 -25.20 30.02
N HIS A 81 -17.56 -25.44 30.31
CA HIS A 81 -16.96 -26.72 30.68
C HIS A 81 -16.25 -26.58 32.03
#